data_AF-A0A8D9FE38-F1
#
_entry.id   AF-A0A8D9FE38-F1
#
_cell.length_a   1.000
_cell.length_b   1.000
_cell.length_c   1.000
_cell.angle_alpha   90.00
_cell.angle_beta   90.00
_cell.angle_gamma   90.00
#
_symmetry.space_group_name_H-M   'P 1'
#
loop_
_entity.id
_entity.type
_entity.pdbx_description
1 polymer ?
#
loop_
_entity_poly.entity_id
_entity_poly.type
_entity_poly.pdbx_seq_one_letter_code
_entity_poly.pdbx_strand_id
1 'polypeptide(L)'
;MSTMEKLETSFMLVLWNKLLQRINLTSVSLQKANLDLNTACSLVQSLADFIMDMRSDTEFLNLEKLAKELNESETYYSETHRVPKRSRKYDYSKNQDTSYMTN
;
A
#
# COMPACT_ATOMS: atom_id res chain seq x y z
N MET A 1 6.93 10.09 -18.92
CA MET A 1 6.67 10.09 -17.47
C MET A 1 7.44 8.93 -16.89
N SER A 2 8.52 9.20 -16.16
CA SER A 2 9.31 8.15 -15.53
C SER A 2 8.47 7.53 -14.41
N THR A 3 8.42 6.21 -14.31
CA THR A 3 7.69 5.50 -13.23
C THR A 3 8.24 5.84 -11.84
N MET A 4 9.46 6.40 -11.76
CA MET A 4 10.10 6.83 -10.51
C MET A 4 9.70 8.22 -10.03
N GLU A 5 8.98 9.03 -10.80
CA GLU A 5 8.61 10.41 -10.41
C GLU A 5 7.40 10.46 -9.47
N LYS A 6 6.69 9.35 -9.27
CA LYS A 6 5.49 9.30 -8.42
C LYS A 6 5.85 9.12 -6.95
N LEU A 7 5.19 9.87 -6.07
CA LEU A 7 5.35 9.72 -4.62
C LEU A 7 5.08 8.28 -4.17
N GLU A 8 4.11 7.59 -4.78
CA GLU A 8 3.84 6.17 -4.51
C GLU A 8 5.06 5.27 -4.74
N THR A 9 5.85 5.54 -5.79
CA THR A 9 7.03 4.73 -6.10
C THR A 9 8.10 4.93 -5.04
N SER A 10 8.37 6.17 -4.63
CA SER A 10 9.34 6.47 -3.57
C SER A 10 8.88 5.93 -2.21
N PHE A 11 7.59 5.99 -1.92
CA PHE A 11 7.01 5.38 -0.72
C PHE A 11 7.23 3.87 -0.70
N MET A 12 6.89 3.18 -1.80
CA MET A 12 7.09 1.73 -1.91
C MET A 12 8.58 1.36 -1.82
N LEU A 13 9.47 2.16 -2.39
CA LEU A 13 10.91 1.95 -2.29
C LEU A 13 11.39 2.01 -0.83
N VAL A 14 11.02 3.05 -0.08
CA VAL A 14 11.39 3.22 1.34
C VAL A 14 10.83 2.07 2.18
N LEU A 15 9.55 1.73 1.97
CA LEU A 15 8.87 0.62 2.65
C LEU A 15 9.60 -0.70 2.44
N TRP A 16 9.84 -1.07 1.18
CA TRP A 16 10.48 -2.34 0.84
C TRP A 16 11.94 -2.40 1.29
N ASN A 17 12.68 -1.29 1.19
CA ASN A 17 14.05 -1.24 1.68
C ASN A 17 14.12 -1.60 3.18
N LYS A 18 13.27 -0.98 4.01
CA LYS A 18 13.20 -1.28 5.46
C LYS A 18 12.81 -2.74 5.73
N LEU A 19 11.76 -3.23 5.07
CA LEU A 19 11.27 -4.60 5.26
C LEU A 19 12.35 -5.63 4.89
N LEU A 20 12.95 -5.50 3.71
CA LEU A 20 13.95 -6.44 3.20
C LEU A 20 15.20 -6.44 4.09
N GLN A 21 15.66 -5.27 4.55
CA GLN A 21 16.78 -5.19 5.49
C GLN A 21 16.50 -5.94 6.79
N ARG A 22 15.33 -5.70 7.42
CA ARG A 22 14.98 -6.36 8.68
C ARG A 22 14.81 -7.87 8.52
N ILE A 23 14.12 -8.31 7.46
CA ILE A 23 13.93 -9.73 7.14
C ILE A 23 15.29 -10.40 6.92
N ASN A 24 16.20 -9.78 6.18
CA ASN A 24 17.53 -10.31 5.93
C ASN A 24 18.34 -10.44 7.23
N LEU A 25 18.36 -9.41 8.08
CA LEU A 25 19.06 -9.46 9.37
C LEU A 25 18.54 -10.59 10.27
N THR A 26 17.22 -10.78 10.32
CA THR A 26 16.60 -11.89 11.05
C THR A 26 16.98 -13.24 10.43
N SER A 27 16.92 -13.37 9.10
CA SER A 27 17.29 -14.59 8.38
C SER A 27 18.75 -15.00 8.64
N VAL A 28 19.69 -14.05 8.52
CA VAL A 28 21.11 -14.28 8.85
C VAL A 28 21.29 -14.69 10.30
N SER A 29 20.52 -14.10 11.22
CA SER A 29 20.59 -14.45 12.65
C SER A 29 20.06 -15.86 12.93
N LEU A 30 18.98 -16.26 12.25
CA LEU A 30 18.38 -17.60 12.37
C LEU A 30 19.29 -18.72 11.83
N GLN A 31 20.15 -18.41 10.86
CA GLN A 31 21.06 -19.38 10.25
C GLN A 31 22.35 -19.63 11.05
N LYS A 32 22.51 -19.00 12.22
CA LYS A 32 23.68 -19.22 13.08
C LYS A 32 23.68 -20.64 13.65
N ALA A 33 24.78 -21.38 13.46
CA ALA A 33 24.89 -22.78 13.86
C ALA A 33 24.68 -23.04 15.37
N ASN A 34 24.97 -22.05 16.22
CA ASN A 34 24.87 -22.16 17.69
C ASN A 34 23.67 -21.39 18.25
N LEU A 35 22.61 -21.18 17.47
CA LEU A 35 21.43 -20.47 17.92
C LEU A 35 20.55 -21.37 18.79
N ASP A 36 20.19 -20.90 19.99
CA ASP A 36 19.24 -21.59 20.84
C ASP A 36 17.79 -21.31 20.42
N LEU A 37 16.90 -22.23 20.78
CA LEU A 37 15.49 -22.17 20.38
C LEU A 37 14.75 -20.94 20.92
N ASN A 38 15.06 -20.49 22.15
CA ASN A 38 14.38 -19.34 22.74
C ASN A 38 14.75 -18.05 21.99
N THR A 39 16.02 -17.89 21.62
CA THR A 39 16.47 -16.78 20.79
C THR A 39 15.86 -16.85 19.39
N ALA A 40 15.77 -18.04 18.78
CA ALA A 40 15.11 -18.22 17.49
C ALA A 40 13.63 -17.79 17.51
N CYS A 41 12.87 -18.24 18.52
CA CYS A 41 11.48 -17.83 18.73
C CYS A 41 11.36 -16.30 18.91
N SER A 42 12.24 -15.72 19.74
CA SER A 42 12.25 -14.27 19.99
C SER A 42 12.56 -13.46 18.72
N LEU A 43 13.46 -13.94 17.87
CA LEU A 43 13.80 -13.30 16.59
C LEU A 43 12.60 -13.28 15.63
N VAL A 44 11.87 -14.38 15.52
CA VAL A 44 10.68 -14.48 14.66
C VAL A 44 9.55 -13.61 15.21
N GLN A 45 9.32 -13.63 16.53
CA GLN A 45 8.31 -12.77 17.17
C GLN A 45 8.63 -11.29 16.97
N SER A 46 9.89 -10.89 17.20
CA SER A 46 10.33 -9.51 16.96
C SER A 46 10.18 -9.08 15.50
N LEU A 47 10.38 -9.99 14.54
CA LEU A 47 10.13 -9.71 13.12
C LEU A 47 8.63 -9.52 12.85
N ALA A 48 7.77 -10.35 13.44
CA ALA A 48 6.32 -10.21 13.30
C ALA A 48 5.84 -8.87 13.90
N ASP A 49 6.30 -8.53 15.10
CA ASP A 49 5.97 -7.27 15.78
C ASP A 49 6.43 -6.06 14.94
N PHE A 50 7.63 -6.13 14.36
CA PHE A 50 8.13 -5.09 13.45
C PHE A 50 7.25 -4.93 12.20
N ILE A 51 6.82 -6.03 11.57
CA ILE A 51 5.93 -5.97 10.39
C ILE A 51 4.57 -5.40 10.76
N MET A 52 4.08 -5.67 11.96
CA MET A 52 2.83 -5.09 12.48
C MET A 52 2.99 -3.59 12.74
N ASP A 53 4.08 -3.18 13.38
CA ASP A 53 4.38 -1.77 13.68
C ASP A 53 4.56 -0.93 12.40
N MET A 54 5.15 -1.52 11.35
CA MET A 54 5.24 -0.92 10.01
C MET A 54 3.88 -0.57 9.38
N ARG A 55 2.77 -1.14 9.87
CA ARG A 55 1.40 -0.83 9.43
C ARG A 55 0.72 0.22 10.30
N SER A 56 1.37 0.71 11.36
CA SER A 56 0.82 1.74 12.22
C SER A 56 0.74 3.08 11.50
N ASP A 57 -0.19 3.94 11.92
CA ASP A 57 -0.33 5.30 11.39
C ASP A 57 0.95 6.12 11.61
N THR A 58 1.62 5.91 12.76
CA THR A 58 2.88 6.58 13.08
C THR A 58 3.97 6.22 12.08
N GLU A 59 4.14 4.93 11.78
CA GLU A 59 5.18 4.51 10.84
C GLU A 59 4.80 4.84 9.40
N PHE A 60 3.51 4.85 9.05
CA PHE A 60 3.05 5.38 7.76
C PHE A 60 3.51 6.84 7.55
N LEU A 61 3.29 7.73 8.54
CA LEU A 61 3.71 9.13 8.46
C LEU A 61 5.24 9.27 8.32
N ASN A 62 6.01 8.43 9.02
CA ASN A 62 7.47 8.41 8.89
C ASN A 62 7.90 7.99 7.49
N LEU A 63 7.29 6.94 6.93
CA LEU A 63 7.57 6.45 5.59
C LEU A 63 7.18 7.47 4.52
N GLU A 64 6.03 8.11 4.67
CA GLU A 64 5.56 9.17 3.78
C GLU A 64 6.51 10.37 3.79
N LYS A 65 6.96 10.80 4.97
CA LYS A 65 7.96 11.87 5.09
C LYS A 65 9.24 11.53 4.35
N LEU A 66 9.80 10.34 4.56
CA LEU A 66 11.02 9.88 3.88
C LEU A 66 10.83 9.79 2.36
N ALA A 67 9.63 9.38 1.91
CA ALA A 67 9.31 9.32 0.49
C ALA A 67 9.28 10.71 -0.17
N LYS A 68 8.74 11.71 0.54
CA LYS A 68 8.72 13.13 0.12
C LYS A 68 10.11 13.76 0.16
N GLU A 69 11.01 13.31 1.04
CA GLU A 69 12.41 13.75 1.03
C GLU A 69 13.19 13.16 -0.17
N LEU A 70 12.80 11.98 -0.64
CA LEU A 70 13.46 11.27 -1.75
C LEU A 70 12.96 11.73 -3.14
N ASN A 71 11.78 12.35 -3.22
CA ASN A 71 11.13 12.74 -4.46
C ASN A 71 10.70 14.21 -4.40
N GLU A 72 10.80 14.93 -5.51
CA GLU A 72 10.31 16.32 -5.61
C GLU A 72 8.76 16.39 -5.54
N SER A 73 8.07 15.27 -5.72
CA SER A 73 6.60 15.21 -5.69
C SER A 73 6.06 15.10 -4.27
N GLU A 74 5.30 16.11 -3.83
CA GLU A 74 4.68 16.15 -2.51
C GLU A 74 3.27 15.53 -2.45
N THR A 75 2.66 15.21 -3.59
CA THR A 75 1.25 14.80 -3.70
C THR A 75 1.09 13.44 -4.34
N TYR A 76 0.05 12.71 -3.92
CA TYR A 76 -0.26 11.41 -4.51
C TYR A 76 -0.89 11.58 -5.91
N TYR A 77 -0.67 10.61 -6.78
CA TYR A 77 -1.23 10.61 -8.14
C TYR A 77 -2.75 10.67 -8.14
N SER A 78 -3.39 9.99 -7.17
CA SER A 78 -4.85 9.99 -7.00
C SER A 78 -5.42 11.37 -6.68
N GLU A 79 -4.65 12.24 -6.02
CA GLU A 79 -5.05 13.60 -5.65
C GLU A 79 -5.00 14.55 -6.84
N THR A 80 -4.05 14.32 -7.75
CA THR A 80 -3.82 15.18 -8.93
C THR A 80 -4.60 14.72 -10.16
N HIS A 81 -4.93 13.43 -10.28
CA HIS A 81 -5.59 12.84 -11.45
C HIS A 81 -6.95 12.24 -11.08
N ARG A 82 -7.93 13.10 -10.82
CA ARG A 82 -9.33 12.67 -10.66
C ARG A 82 -9.85 12.09 -11.98
N VAL A 83 -10.21 10.80 -11.99
CA VAL A 83 -10.89 10.19 -13.15
C VAL A 83 -12.36 10.65 -13.16
N PRO A 84 -12.83 11.32 -14.22
CA PRO A 84 -14.23 11.72 -14.31
C PRO A 84 -15.13 10.48 -14.41
N LYS A 85 -16.06 10.31 -13.46
CA LYS A 85 -17.14 9.32 -13.60
C LYS A 85 -18.15 9.85 -14.62
N ARG A 86 -18.30 9.14 -15.75
CA ARG A 86 -19.27 9.48 -16.79
C ARG A 86 -20.69 9.34 -16.23
N SER A 87 -21.43 10.45 -16.12
CA SER A 87 -22.85 10.41 -15.76
C SER A 87 -23.63 9.65 -16.83
N ARG A 88 -24.19 8.49 -16.49
CA ARG A 88 -25.19 7.83 -17.34
C ARG A 88 -26.52 8.56 -17.11
N LYS A 89 -27.06 9.23 -18.13
CA LYS A 89 -28.43 9.73 -18.07
C LYS A 89 -29.36 8.52 -17.97
N TYR A 90 -30.38 8.60 -17.10
CA TYR A 90 -31.40 7.58 -16.98
C TYR A 90 -32.17 7.51 -18.31
N ASP A 91 -32.17 6.35 -18.96
CA ASP A 91 -32.83 6.15 -20.24
C ASP A 91 -34.29 5.78 -19.99
N TYR A 92 -35.18 6.77 -20.06
CA TYR A 92 -36.62 6.59 -19.89
C TYR A 92 -37.28 5.85 -21.07
N SER A 93 -36.56 5.56 -22.16
CA SER A 93 -37.14 4.97 -23.37
C SER A 93 -37.46 3.46 -23.28
N LYS A 94 -37.15 2.80 -22.15
CA LYS A 94 -37.32 1.34 -21.97
C LYS A 94 -38.55 0.90 -21.16
N ASN A 95 -39.41 1.82 -20.72
CA ASN A 95 -40.64 1.51 -19.97
C ASN A 95 -41.89 1.90 -20.77
N GLN A 96 -42.06 1.33 -21.97
CA GLN A 96 -43.36 1.29 -22.63
C GLN A 96 -43.71 -0.17 -22.93
N ASP A 97 -44.00 -0.93 -21.87
CA ASP A 97 -44.67 -2.22 -21.99
C ASP A 97 -46.05 -2.16 -21.32
N THR A 98 -47.06 -2.14 -22.19
CA THR A 98 -48.26 -3.02 -22.16
C THR A 98 -49.24 -2.95 -20.97
N SER A 99 -50.01 -1.86 -20.88
CA SER A 99 -51.36 -1.81 -20.28
C SER A 99 -51.89 -0.41 -20.62
N TYR A 100 -52.94 -0.16 -21.40
CA TYR A 100 -54.33 -0.61 -21.36
C TYR A 100 -54.97 -0.33 -22.74
N MET A 101 -56.07 -1.03 -23.04
CA MET A 101 -57.12 -0.81 -24.06
C MET A 101 -57.37 -2.03 -24.95
N THR A 102 -57.87 -3.10 -24.33
CA THR A 102 -58.91 -3.95 -24.93
C THR A 102 -60.25 -3.33 -24.56
N ASN A 103 -60.94 -2.76 -25.55
CA ASN A 103 -62.38 -2.50 -25.52
C ASN A 103 -63.07 -3.55 -26.37
#